data_AF-A0A1A8ETL9-F1
#
_entry.id   AF-A0A1A8ETL9-F1
#
_cell.length_a   1.000
_cell.length_b   1.000
_cell.length_c   1.000
_cell.angle_alpha   90.00
_cell.angle_beta   90.00
_cell.angle_gamma   90.00
#
_symmetry.space_group_name_H-M   'P 1'
#
loop_
_entity.id
_entity.type
_entity.pdbx_description
1 polymer ?
#
loop_
_entity_poly.entity_id
_entity_poly.type
_entity_poly.pdbx_seq_one_letter_code
_entity_poly.pdbx_strand_id
1 'polypeptide(L)'
;GPDACQPCGPSSKSDKDHRQCYSDCQFTHTDGNVTLTFNFSLLESAVSLMNSPKFTSKGTKYFHVFNISLCGEQGQLAMCTDNVTDLSVSNPGREKDEGPSAVKSFICQSTIIPASGRGFHTALSSQSINLADLFLGATVDDGLAGIKASPELFPQISKKVPDINFFYRSLEATSSCESGRSAVVTLRCNPDKSANGQLSVPSLCSEGTCDGCTFHFLWEGSGACPICTERDYHLIEGVCKGGHQDMLYVWTEPKQCIGGVALPEKKTLPCEGMEYWIRFGAGIGTFTAVLLISLTCYFWKKNKRLEYKYSRLVMSANKECEMPAADSCAVMEGENEGEMDDDVVYSKPSLFRKLKAIASKGNGEKYENMQLNSSQSKELVWS
;
A
#
# COMPACT_ATOMS: atom_id res chain seq x y z
N GLY A 1 31.10 -37.21 19.24
CA GLY A 1 30.18 -36.84 20.34
C GLY A 1 29.20 -35.79 19.85
N PRO A 2 28.13 -35.50 20.60
CA PRO A 2 27.13 -34.48 20.24
C PRO A 2 27.73 -33.07 20.05
N ASP A 3 28.90 -32.80 20.64
CA ASP A 3 29.64 -31.55 20.47
C ASP A 3 30.34 -31.39 19.10
N ALA A 4 30.26 -32.41 18.22
CA ALA A 4 30.79 -32.35 16.85
C ALA A 4 29.75 -31.86 15.83
N CYS A 5 28.47 -31.82 16.20
CA CYS A 5 27.39 -31.38 15.31
C CYS A 5 27.19 -29.87 15.43
N GLN A 6 27.42 -29.16 14.33
CA GLN A 6 27.13 -27.73 14.26
C GLN A 6 25.64 -27.51 14.01
N PRO A 7 24.96 -26.58 14.72
CA PRO A 7 23.58 -26.25 14.43
C PRO A 7 23.45 -25.64 13.03
N CYS A 8 22.34 -25.96 12.36
CA CYS A 8 21.99 -25.33 11.10
C CYS A 8 21.77 -23.81 11.30
N GLY A 9 22.04 -23.01 10.27
CA GLY A 9 21.94 -21.56 10.36
C GLY A 9 20.49 -21.03 10.35
N PRO A 10 20.30 -19.71 10.18
CA PRO A 10 18.98 -19.09 10.27
C PRO A 10 18.04 -19.63 9.19
N SER A 11 16.77 -19.86 9.57
CA SER A 11 15.70 -20.33 8.69
C SER A 11 16.08 -21.58 7.87
N SER A 12 16.79 -22.51 8.51
CA SER A 12 17.19 -23.78 7.90
C SER A 12 16.79 -24.95 8.80
N LYS A 13 16.52 -26.10 8.17
CA LYS A 13 16.13 -27.35 8.83
C LYS A 13 17.21 -28.39 8.62
N SER A 14 17.35 -29.28 9.61
CA SER A 14 18.28 -30.41 9.54
C SER A 14 17.55 -31.63 9.00
N ASP A 15 18.19 -32.36 8.10
CA ASP A 15 17.67 -33.63 7.58
C ASP A 15 17.53 -34.70 8.68
N LYS A 16 16.75 -35.75 8.42
CA LYS A 16 16.48 -36.85 9.35
C LYS A 16 17.75 -37.53 9.85
N ASP A 17 18.77 -37.60 8.99
CA ASP A 17 20.07 -38.17 9.32
C ASP A 17 21.02 -37.14 10.00
N HIS A 18 20.58 -35.89 10.17
CA HIS A 18 21.35 -34.78 10.73
C HIS A 18 22.70 -34.50 10.02
N ARG A 19 22.77 -34.81 8.72
CA ARG A 19 23.99 -34.67 7.91
C ARG A 19 24.08 -33.36 7.15
N GLN A 20 22.94 -32.81 6.74
CA GLN A 20 22.86 -31.62 5.92
C GLN A 20 21.73 -30.71 6.40
N CYS A 21 21.91 -29.43 6.14
CA CYS A 21 20.89 -28.40 6.38
C CYS A 21 20.25 -28.03 5.04
N TYR A 22 18.95 -27.77 5.04
CA TYR A 22 18.19 -27.38 3.85
C TYR A 22 17.11 -26.34 4.21
N SER A 23 16.52 -25.73 3.20
CA SER A 23 15.34 -24.87 3.36
C SER A 23 14.09 -25.63 2.94
N ASP A 24 13.01 -25.54 3.72
CA ASP A 24 11.69 -26.13 3.44
C ASP A 24 10.78 -25.19 2.62
N CYS A 25 11.37 -24.25 1.88
CA CYS A 25 10.68 -23.18 1.14
C CYS A 25 9.86 -22.22 2.01
N GLN A 26 9.90 -22.29 3.34
CA GLN A 26 9.16 -21.38 4.20
C GLN A 26 10.13 -20.45 4.91
N PHE A 27 9.81 -19.16 4.91
CA PHE A 27 10.62 -18.16 5.59
C PHE A 27 9.73 -17.16 6.31
N THR A 28 10.07 -16.87 7.56
CA THR A 28 9.34 -15.90 8.37
C THR A 28 10.30 -14.84 8.88
N HIS A 29 9.96 -13.59 8.66
CA HIS A 29 10.73 -12.47 9.16
C HIS A 29 9.83 -11.49 9.91
N THR A 30 10.27 -11.08 11.10
CA THR A 30 9.58 -10.12 11.94
C THR A 30 10.33 -8.81 11.90
N ASP A 31 9.71 -7.78 11.31
CA ASP A 31 10.21 -6.41 11.33
C ASP A 31 9.29 -5.56 12.21
N GLY A 32 9.77 -5.22 13.41
CA GLY A 32 8.99 -4.55 14.45
C GLY A 32 7.71 -5.31 14.83
N ASN A 33 6.55 -4.74 14.47
CA ASN A 33 5.21 -5.30 14.76
C ASN A 33 4.60 -6.07 13.57
N VAL A 34 5.35 -6.24 12.48
CA VAL A 34 4.89 -6.89 11.25
C VAL A 34 5.65 -8.20 11.07
N THR A 35 4.91 -9.30 11.01
CA THR A 35 5.47 -10.61 10.66
C THR A 35 5.15 -10.89 9.20
N LEU A 36 6.19 -10.91 8.36
CA LEU A 36 6.10 -11.31 6.97
C LEU A 36 6.40 -12.80 6.87
N THR A 37 5.46 -13.54 6.29
CA THR A 37 5.63 -14.97 6.00
C THR A 37 5.75 -15.13 4.51
N PHE A 38 6.72 -15.92 4.06
CA PHE A 38 7.04 -16.15 2.67
C PHE A 38 6.94 -17.64 2.40
N ASN A 39 6.36 -17.97 1.25
CA ASN A 39 6.26 -19.34 0.78
C ASN A 39 6.85 -19.41 -0.63
N PHE A 40 8.01 -20.04 -0.74
CA PHE A 40 8.77 -20.20 -1.98
C PHE A 40 8.44 -21.51 -2.71
N SER A 41 7.36 -22.23 -2.38
CA SER A 41 6.94 -23.42 -3.14
C SER A 41 6.67 -23.11 -4.61
N LEU A 42 6.32 -21.87 -4.95
CA LEU A 42 6.21 -21.42 -6.35
C LEU A 42 7.56 -21.34 -7.08
N LEU A 43 8.68 -21.37 -6.34
CA LEU A 43 10.06 -21.34 -6.82
C LEU A 43 10.78 -22.69 -6.58
N GLU A 44 10.03 -23.76 -6.27
CA GLU A 44 10.59 -25.06 -5.88
C GLU A 44 11.30 -25.78 -7.04
N SER A 45 10.87 -25.54 -8.28
CA SER A 45 11.50 -26.13 -9.46
C SER A 45 12.84 -25.47 -9.76
N ALA A 46 13.86 -26.29 -10.05
CA ALA A 46 15.17 -25.80 -10.43
C ALA A 46 15.08 -24.91 -11.69
N VAL A 47 15.66 -23.71 -11.62
CA VAL A 47 15.66 -22.75 -12.72
C VAL A 47 17.06 -22.68 -13.31
N SER A 48 17.12 -22.72 -14.65
CA SER A 48 18.36 -22.56 -15.39
C SER A 48 18.54 -21.12 -15.90
N LEU A 49 19.71 -20.54 -15.68
CA LEU A 49 20.14 -19.28 -16.29
C LEU A 49 21.28 -19.54 -17.27
N MET A 50 21.11 -19.11 -18.51
CA MET A 50 22.16 -19.13 -19.54
C MET A 50 22.73 -17.73 -19.72
N ASN A 51 24.03 -17.56 -19.47
CA ASN A 51 24.69 -16.28 -19.62
C ASN A 51 24.92 -15.92 -21.10
N SER A 52 25.33 -14.67 -21.33
CA SER A 52 25.75 -14.18 -22.64
C SER A 52 26.84 -15.05 -23.27
N PRO A 53 26.88 -15.14 -24.62
CA PRO A 53 27.86 -15.96 -25.32
C PRO A 53 29.28 -15.47 -25.10
N LYS A 54 30.19 -16.41 -24.87
CA LYS A 54 31.63 -16.17 -24.79
C LYS A 54 32.35 -16.93 -25.89
N PHE A 55 33.60 -16.58 -26.12
CA PHE A 55 34.44 -17.19 -27.15
C PHE A 55 35.76 -17.64 -26.54
N THR A 56 36.18 -18.86 -26.86
CA THR A 56 37.52 -19.34 -26.53
C THR A 56 38.57 -18.57 -27.33
N SER A 57 39.85 -18.69 -26.97
CA SER A 57 40.96 -18.12 -27.76
C SER A 57 40.99 -18.62 -29.22
N LYS A 58 40.37 -19.76 -29.50
CA LYS A 58 40.22 -20.34 -30.84
C LYS A 58 38.93 -19.89 -31.56
N GLY A 59 38.17 -18.98 -30.97
CA GLY A 59 36.92 -18.47 -31.53
C GLY A 59 35.72 -19.41 -31.37
N THR A 60 35.83 -20.47 -30.56
CA THR A 60 34.69 -21.36 -30.29
C THR A 60 33.72 -20.69 -29.35
N LYS A 61 32.47 -20.52 -29.78
CA LYS A 61 31.39 -19.98 -28.96
C LYS A 61 31.01 -20.96 -27.85
N TYR A 62 30.82 -20.47 -26.63
CA TYR A 62 30.33 -21.25 -25.49
C TYR A 62 29.47 -20.39 -24.56
N PHE A 63 28.72 -21.04 -23.70
CA PHE A 63 27.86 -20.41 -22.71
C PHE A 63 28.03 -21.08 -21.36
N HIS A 64 27.91 -20.33 -20.27
CA HIS A 64 27.72 -20.92 -18.95
C HIS A 64 26.23 -21.01 -18.65
N VAL A 65 25.82 -22.18 -18.19
CA VAL A 65 24.46 -22.42 -17.71
C VAL A 65 24.54 -22.77 -16.24
N PHE A 66 23.87 -21.95 -15.42
CA PHE A 66 23.69 -22.19 -14.00
C PHE A 66 22.35 -22.86 -13.78
N ASN A 67 22.31 -23.88 -12.93
CA ASN A 67 21.09 -24.49 -12.47
C ASN A 67 20.98 -24.26 -10.96
N ILE A 68 19.86 -23.70 -10.50
CA ILE A 68 19.66 -23.24 -9.11
C ILE A 68 18.38 -23.85 -8.55
N SER A 69 18.50 -24.53 -7.41
CA SER A 69 17.39 -24.99 -6.58
C SER A 69 17.48 -24.37 -5.19
N LEU A 70 16.40 -23.77 -4.68
CA LEU A 70 16.39 -23.09 -3.38
C LEU A 70 16.10 -24.01 -2.19
N CYS A 71 15.20 -24.98 -2.38
CA CYS A 71 14.68 -25.82 -1.31
C CYS A 71 15.24 -27.24 -1.40
N GLY A 72 15.47 -27.88 -0.25
CA GLY A 72 16.00 -29.25 -0.15
C GLY A 72 15.16 -30.13 0.80
N GLU A 73 15.45 -31.43 0.86
CA GLU A 73 14.64 -32.55 1.43
C GLU A 73 13.52 -33.11 0.54
N GLN A 74 12.63 -32.29 -0.03
CA GLN A 74 11.56 -32.75 -0.96
C GLN A 74 11.60 -32.08 -2.36
N GLY A 75 12.37 -31.00 -2.50
CA GLY A 75 12.63 -30.31 -3.77
C GLY A 75 13.87 -30.86 -4.46
N GLN A 76 13.78 -31.08 -5.77
CA GLN A 76 14.88 -31.63 -6.59
C GLN A 76 16.10 -30.70 -6.54
N LEU A 77 17.23 -31.22 -6.04
CA LEU A 77 18.53 -30.55 -6.18
C LEU A 77 18.80 -30.24 -7.66
N ALA A 78 19.46 -29.12 -7.92
CA ALA A 78 19.94 -28.79 -9.25
C ALA A 78 20.92 -29.87 -9.72
N MET A 79 20.75 -30.28 -10.98
CA MET A 79 21.58 -31.29 -11.62
C MET A 79 22.26 -30.70 -12.85
N CYS A 80 23.57 -30.86 -12.94
CA CYS A 80 24.38 -30.52 -14.10
C CYS A 80 25.03 -31.80 -14.62
N THR A 81 24.80 -32.12 -15.90
CA THR A 81 25.28 -33.35 -16.53
C THR A 81 26.26 -33.03 -17.65
N ASP A 82 27.39 -33.73 -17.64
CA ASP A 82 28.33 -33.72 -18.75
C ASP A 82 27.84 -34.67 -19.85
N ASN A 83 27.81 -34.18 -21.09
CA ASN A 83 27.43 -34.96 -22.27
C ASN A 83 28.62 -35.19 -23.22
N VAL A 84 29.84 -35.09 -22.68
CA VAL A 84 31.05 -35.48 -23.40
C VAL A 84 31.31 -36.94 -23.08
N THR A 85 31.12 -37.82 -24.07
CA THR A 85 31.62 -39.20 -23.98
C THR A 85 33.13 -39.13 -23.88
N ASP A 86 33.66 -39.42 -22.70
CA ASP A 86 35.08 -39.56 -22.48
C ASP A 86 35.56 -40.82 -23.23
N LEU A 87 36.23 -40.64 -24.37
CA LEU A 87 36.83 -41.74 -25.13
C LEU A 87 37.99 -42.42 -24.36
N SER A 88 38.36 -41.92 -23.18
CA SER A 88 39.49 -42.43 -22.39
C SER A 88 39.14 -43.53 -21.38
N VAL A 89 37.87 -43.86 -21.15
CA VAL A 89 37.47 -44.93 -20.21
C VAL A 89 36.87 -46.11 -20.96
N SER A 90 37.70 -46.79 -21.74
CA SER A 90 37.48 -48.19 -22.11
C SER A 90 38.51 -49.08 -21.42
N ASN A 91 38.54 -49.02 -20.08
CA ASN A 91 39.15 -50.08 -19.28
C ASN A 91 38.10 -51.18 -19.06
N PRO A 92 38.30 -52.41 -19.57
CA PRO A 92 37.33 -53.48 -19.45
C PRO A 92 37.45 -54.07 -18.05
N GLY A 93 36.66 -53.57 -17.09
CA GLY A 93 36.67 -54.13 -15.73
C GLY A 93 35.97 -53.35 -14.62
N ARG A 94 35.38 -52.18 -14.89
CA ARG A 94 34.53 -51.51 -13.89
C ARG A 94 33.06 -51.77 -14.22
N GLU A 95 32.35 -52.26 -13.21
CA GLU A 95 30.95 -52.62 -13.26
C GLU A 95 30.10 -51.46 -13.79
N LYS A 96 29.08 -51.81 -14.58
CA LYS A 96 28.12 -50.92 -15.22
C LYS A 96 27.31 -50.13 -14.19
N ASP A 97 27.78 -48.95 -13.77
CA ASP A 97 26.91 -47.95 -13.13
C ASP A 97 27.30 -46.47 -13.37
N GLU A 98 28.33 -46.18 -14.17
CA GLU A 98 28.70 -44.79 -14.47
C GLU A 98 27.96 -44.30 -15.73
N GLY A 99 26.76 -43.75 -15.52
CA GLY A 99 26.15 -42.81 -16.45
C GLY A 99 27.03 -41.56 -16.66
N PRO A 100 26.62 -40.60 -17.50
CA PRO A 100 27.33 -39.34 -17.67
C PRO A 100 27.66 -38.69 -16.32
N SER A 101 28.90 -38.22 -16.13
CA SER A 101 29.34 -37.52 -14.91
C SER A 101 28.35 -36.39 -14.60
N ALA A 102 27.66 -36.52 -13.47
CA ALA A 102 26.57 -35.63 -13.09
C ALA A 102 26.80 -35.08 -11.69
N VAL A 103 26.80 -33.75 -11.58
CA VAL A 103 26.90 -33.03 -10.32
C VAL A 103 25.50 -32.70 -9.83
N LYS A 104 25.18 -33.13 -8.59
CA LYS A 104 23.94 -32.80 -7.90
C LYS A 104 24.26 -31.89 -6.72
N SER A 105 23.75 -30.67 -6.72
CA SER A 105 24.03 -29.67 -5.69
C SER A 105 22.89 -28.62 -5.67
N PHE A 106 22.91 -27.67 -4.72
CA PHE A 106 21.90 -26.58 -4.74
C PHE A 106 22.12 -25.66 -5.93
N ILE A 107 23.40 -25.40 -6.25
CA ILE A 107 23.80 -24.60 -7.41
C ILE A 107 24.95 -25.29 -8.12
N CYS A 108 24.76 -25.52 -9.41
CA CYS A 108 25.78 -26.06 -10.28
C CYS A 108 25.91 -25.23 -11.56
N GLN A 109 27.09 -25.30 -12.17
CA GLN A 109 27.40 -24.64 -13.43
C GLN A 109 27.83 -25.68 -14.46
N SER A 110 27.35 -25.54 -15.68
CA SER A 110 27.80 -26.32 -16.84
C SER A 110 28.24 -25.38 -17.96
N THR A 111 29.17 -25.83 -18.81
CA THR A 111 29.59 -25.09 -19.99
C THR A 111 29.00 -25.76 -21.24
N ILE A 112 28.13 -25.03 -21.93
CA ILE A 112 27.46 -25.51 -23.15
C ILE A 112 28.14 -24.92 -24.38
N ILE A 113 28.64 -25.79 -25.25
CA ILE A 113 29.13 -25.44 -26.58
C ILE A 113 28.01 -25.77 -27.58
N PRO A 114 27.41 -24.78 -28.24
CA PRO A 114 26.33 -25.02 -29.18
C PRO A 114 26.82 -25.83 -30.38
N ALA A 115 25.91 -26.61 -30.97
CA ALA A 115 26.15 -27.26 -32.26
C ALA A 115 26.46 -26.17 -33.29
N SER A 116 27.64 -26.27 -33.92
CA SER A 116 28.06 -25.38 -34.97
C SER A 116 28.13 -26.21 -36.24
N GLY A 117 27.46 -25.78 -37.31
CA GLY A 117 27.26 -26.56 -38.54
C GLY A 117 28.54 -26.99 -39.28
N ARG A 118 29.72 -26.64 -38.77
CA ARG A 118 31.04 -27.08 -39.27
C ARG A 118 31.83 -27.98 -38.30
N GLY A 119 31.28 -28.39 -37.16
CA GLY A 119 32.03 -29.14 -36.14
C GLY A 119 31.22 -30.16 -35.32
N PHE A 120 30.25 -29.72 -34.54
CA PHE A 120 29.47 -30.60 -33.66
C PHE A 120 28.03 -30.71 -34.15
N HIS A 121 27.52 -31.94 -34.27
CA HIS A 121 26.13 -32.22 -34.68
C HIS A 121 25.12 -31.98 -33.55
N THR A 122 25.56 -32.02 -32.29
CA THR A 122 24.75 -31.78 -31.08
C THR A 122 25.46 -30.79 -30.16
N ALA A 123 24.70 -30.09 -29.31
CA ALA A 123 25.30 -29.23 -28.28
C ALA A 123 26.03 -30.11 -27.25
N LEU A 124 27.25 -29.72 -26.91
CA LEU A 124 28.06 -30.40 -25.91
C LEU A 124 27.94 -29.68 -24.57
N SER A 125 27.66 -30.44 -23.51
CA SER A 125 27.75 -29.98 -22.12
C SER A 125 29.00 -30.58 -21.51
N SER A 126 29.88 -29.75 -20.97
CA SER A 126 31.12 -30.19 -20.33
C SER A 126 31.43 -29.30 -19.13
N GLN A 127 32.36 -29.74 -18.28
CA GLN A 127 32.83 -28.99 -17.11
C GLN A 127 31.67 -28.66 -16.16
N SER A 128 30.93 -29.68 -15.75
CA SER A 128 29.98 -29.55 -14.65
C SER A 128 30.75 -29.26 -13.36
N ILE A 129 30.48 -28.11 -12.74
CA ILE A 129 31.15 -27.65 -11.53
C ILE A 129 30.13 -27.42 -10.42
N ASN A 130 30.46 -27.91 -9.23
CA ASN A 130 29.73 -27.65 -7.99
C ASN A 130 30.04 -26.24 -7.48
N LEU A 131 29.02 -25.38 -7.41
CA LEU A 131 29.15 -24.04 -6.84
C LEU A 131 28.64 -23.94 -5.40
N ALA A 132 27.72 -24.83 -5.01
CA ALA A 132 27.08 -24.83 -3.71
C ALA A 132 26.43 -26.19 -3.41
N ASP A 133 27.01 -26.96 -2.50
CA ASP A 133 26.47 -28.21 -1.96
C ASP A 133 26.05 -28.09 -0.48
N LEU A 134 26.46 -27.03 0.21
CA LEU A 134 26.08 -26.73 1.57
C LEU A 134 25.20 -25.49 1.65
N PHE A 135 23.99 -25.63 2.21
CA PHE A 135 23.15 -24.49 2.58
C PHE A 135 23.50 -23.99 3.98
N LEU A 136 23.80 -22.70 4.09
CA LEU A 136 24.20 -22.06 5.35
C LEU A 136 23.01 -21.44 6.07
N GLY A 137 22.02 -20.92 5.34
CA GLY A 137 20.85 -20.29 5.90
C GLY A 137 20.26 -19.21 5.00
N ALA A 138 19.09 -18.73 5.37
CA ALA A 138 18.41 -17.61 4.72
C ALA A 138 18.21 -16.46 5.72
N THR A 139 18.51 -15.23 5.31
CA THR A 139 18.29 -14.04 6.13
C THR A 139 18.03 -12.81 5.25
N VAL A 140 17.45 -11.76 5.83
CA VAL A 140 17.33 -10.43 5.22
C VAL A 140 18.65 -9.66 5.29
N ASP A 141 19.55 -10.05 6.20
CA ASP A 141 20.84 -9.39 6.37
C ASP A 141 21.74 -9.55 5.13
N ASP A 142 22.61 -8.57 4.92
CA ASP A 142 23.54 -8.53 3.80
C ASP A 142 24.76 -9.44 3.97
N GLY A 143 24.86 -10.19 5.07
CA GLY A 143 25.97 -11.12 5.27
C GLY A 143 25.71 -12.23 6.27
N LEU A 144 26.28 -13.39 5.99
CA LEU A 144 26.20 -14.58 6.83
C LEU A 144 27.49 -15.41 6.67
N ALA A 145 28.06 -15.90 7.78
CA ALA A 145 29.22 -16.79 7.79
C ALA A 145 30.45 -16.30 6.96
N GLY A 146 30.66 -14.97 6.92
CA GLY A 146 31.75 -14.34 6.17
C GLY A 146 31.47 -14.06 4.69
N ILE A 147 30.29 -14.43 4.18
CA ILE A 147 29.83 -14.16 2.82
C ILE A 147 28.95 -12.91 2.83
N LYS A 148 29.09 -12.05 1.82
CA LYS A 148 28.27 -10.83 1.66
C LYS A 148 27.36 -10.96 0.44
N ALA A 149 26.11 -10.51 0.54
CA ALA A 149 25.11 -10.55 -0.53
C ALA A 149 25.30 -9.45 -1.59
N SER A 150 26.01 -8.36 -1.25
CA SER A 150 26.33 -7.23 -2.14
C SER A 150 25.12 -6.72 -2.93
N PRO A 151 24.06 -6.23 -2.27
CA PRO A 151 22.82 -5.79 -2.94
C PRO A 151 23.08 -4.66 -3.95
N GLU A 152 24.13 -3.87 -3.76
CA GLU A 152 24.59 -2.79 -4.65
C GLU A 152 24.86 -3.23 -6.09
N LEU A 153 25.14 -4.53 -6.30
CA LEU A 153 25.38 -5.11 -7.63
C LEU A 153 24.11 -5.21 -8.48
N PHE A 154 22.94 -5.05 -7.87
CA PHE A 154 21.65 -5.13 -8.52
C PHE A 154 20.91 -3.79 -8.48
N PRO A 155 20.02 -3.50 -9.46
CA PRO A 155 19.22 -2.28 -9.45
C PRO A 155 18.46 -2.14 -8.14
N GLN A 156 18.61 -1.00 -7.46
CA GLN A 156 17.86 -0.70 -6.23
C GLN A 156 16.48 -0.18 -6.60
N ILE A 157 15.43 -0.85 -6.13
CA ILE A 157 14.03 -0.44 -6.25
C ILE A 157 13.54 -0.10 -4.84
N SER A 158 12.63 0.87 -4.67
CA SER A 158 12.12 1.20 -3.33
C SER A 158 11.45 -0.03 -2.70
N LYS A 159 12.02 -0.54 -1.61
CA LYS A 159 11.64 -1.83 -1.01
C LYS A 159 10.60 -1.61 0.07
N LYS A 160 9.32 -1.86 -0.24
CA LYS A 160 8.30 -2.06 0.80
C LYS A 160 8.36 -3.48 1.39
N VAL A 161 8.87 -4.44 0.60
CA VAL A 161 9.16 -5.82 1.01
C VAL A 161 10.68 -6.01 0.97
N PRO A 162 11.31 -6.54 2.02
CA PRO A 162 12.76 -6.78 2.05
C PRO A 162 13.17 -7.88 1.06
N ASP A 163 14.40 -7.77 0.54
CA ASP A 163 15.02 -8.85 -0.22
C ASP A 163 15.48 -9.95 0.77
N ILE A 164 15.43 -11.22 0.34
CA ILE A 164 15.83 -12.35 1.19
C ILE A 164 17.02 -13.04 0.55
N ASN A 165 18.11 -13.15 1.30
CA ASN A 165 19.38 -13.70 0.83
C ASN A 165 19.54 -15.15 1.31
N PHE A 166 19.67 -16.07 0.36
CA PHE A 166 20.02 -17.46 0.62
C PHE A 166 21.53 -17.63 0.44
N PHE A 167 22.20 -18.08 1.49
CA PHE A 167 23.65 -18.26 1.50
C PHE A 167 24.01 -19.72 1.36
N TYR A 168 24.93 -19.99 0.43
CA TYR A 168 25.46 -21.31 0.18
C TYR A 168 26.98 -21.28 0.09
N ARG A 169 27.58 -22.45 0.32
CA ARG A 169 29.02 -22.70 0.20
C ARG A 169 29.26 -24.05 -0.47
N SER A 170 30.35 -24.14 -1.22
CA SER A 170 30.89 -25.39 -1.74
C SER A 170 31.97 -25.92 -0.80
N LEU A 171 31.95 -27.21 -0.51
CA LEU A 171 33.02 -27.89 0.24
C LEU A 171 34.29 -28.13 -0.60
N GLU A 172 34.19 -27.98 -1.92
CA GLU A 172 35.31 -28.15 -2.85
C GLU A 172 36.20 -26.91 -2.87
N ALA A 173 37.33 -26.98 -2.15
CA ALA A 173 38.37 -25.97 -2.22
C ALA A 173 39.05 -25.97 -3.61
N THR A 174 39.35 -24.79 -4.13
CA THR A 174 40.07 -24.62 -5.41
C THR A 174 41.36 -23.85 -5.16
N SER A 175 42.31 -23.90 -6.09
CA SER A 175 43.58 -23.17 -5.99
C SER A 175 43.42 -21.67 -5.76
N SER A 176 42.29 -21.10 -6.19
CA SER A 176 41.99 -19.67 -6.03
C SER A 176 41.10 -19.37 -4.82
N CYS A 177 40.35 -20.37 -4.33
CA CYS A 177 39.39 -20.21 -3.23
C CYS A 177 39.62 -21.34 -2.21
N GLU A 178 40.48 -21.07 -1.22
CA GLU A 178 40.87 -22.04 -0.19
C GLU A 178 39.69 -22.49 0.69
N SER A 179 38.74 -21.59 0.94
CA SER A 179 37.52 -21.88 1.72
C SER A 179 36.36 -22.45 0.90
N GLY A 180 36.63 -22.88 -0.34
CA GLY A 180 35.61 -23.23 -1.32
C GLY A 180 34.92 -22.00 -1.92
N ARG A 181 34.11 -22.25 -2.96
CA ARG A 181 33.28 -21.22 -3.59
C ARG A 181 32.07 -20.92 -2.72
N SER A 182 31.53 -19.73 -2.84
CA SER A 182 30.33 -19.29 -2.14
C SER A 182 29.32 -18.76 -3.15
N ALA A 183 28.04 -18.93 -2.86
CA ALA A 183 26.97 -18.42 -3.71
C ALA A 183 25.88 -17.78 -2.87
N VAL A 184 25.38 -16.64 -3.33
CA VAL A 184 24.26 -15.93 -2.72
C VAL A 184 23.15 -15.78 -3.75
N VAL A 185 21.96 -16.26 -3.39
CA VAL A 185 20.75 -16.08 -4.19
C VAL A 185 19.84 -15.09 -3.45
N THR A 186 19.70 -13.90 -4.00
CA THR A 186 18.83 -12.84 -3.47
C THR A 186 17.47 -12.97 -4.12
N LEU A 187 16.46 -13.27 -3.32
CA LEU A 187 15.05 -13.27 -3.73
C LEU A 187 14.47 -11.87 -3.61
N ARG A 188 13.79 -11.43 -4.66
CA ARG A 188 13.12 -10.13 -4.71
C ARG A 188 11.67 -10.27 -5.13
N CYS A 189 10.78 -9.76 -4.29
CA CYS A 189 9.35 -9.70 -4.59
C CYS A 189 9.09 -8.71 -5.73
N ASN A 190 8.49 -9.21 -6.81
CA ASN A 190 7.90 -8.39 -7.85
C ASN A 190 6.55 -8.99 -8.29
N PRO A 191 5.41 -8.40 -7.91
CA PRO A 191 4.08 -8.94 -8.20
C PRO A 191 3.72 -8.90 -9.69
N ASP A 192 4.38 -8.06 -10.49
CA ASP A 192 4.12 -7.92 -11.92
C ASP A 192 4.82 -9.01 -12.76
N LYS A 193 5.75 -9.75 -12.16
CA LYS A 193 6.48 -10.85 -12.82
C LYS A 193 5.79 -12.20 -12.58
N SER A 194 6.15 -13.19 -13.41
CA SER A 194 5.71 -14.58 -13.27
C SER A 194 6.03 -15.16 -11.89
N ALA A 195 5.28 -16.18 -11.47
CA ALA A 195 5.46 -16.88 -10.19
C ALA A 195 6.88 -17.47 -10.07
N ASN A 196 7.36 -18.14 -11.12
CA ASN A 196 8.72 -18.68 -11.20
C ASN A 196 9.79 -17.60 -11.38
N GLY A 197 9.39 -16.34 -11.58
CA GLY A 197 10.26 -15.20 -11.70
C GLY A 197 11.25 -15.24 -12.87
N GLN A 198 12.27 -14.40 -12.75
CA GLN A 198 13.40 -14.31 -13.67
C GLN A 198 14.69 -14.32 -12.85
N LEU A 199 15.60 -15.23 -13.21
CA LEU A 199 16.93 -15.31 -12.64
C LEU A 199 17.89 -14.41 -13.44
N SER A 200 18.77 -13.69 -12.75
CA SER A 200 19.73 -12.77 -13.36
C SER A 200 21.03 -12.70 -12.57
N VAL A 201 22.11 -12.35 -13.27
CA VAL A 201 23.43 -12.06 -12.69
C VAL A 201 23.70 -10.56 -12.71
N PRO A 202 24.61 -10.04 -11.86
CA PRO A 202 25.00 -8.65 -11.88
C PRO A 202 25.45 -8.17 -13.26
N SER A 203 25.05 -6.95 -13.64
CA SER A 203 25.48 -6.33 -14.90
C SER A 203 26.98 -6.04 -14.94
N LEU A 204 27.56 -5.70 -13.79
CA LEU A 204 29.00 -5.48 -13.64
C LEU A 204 29.80 -6.78 -13.82
N CYS A 205 29.20 -7.92 -13.45
CA CYS A 205 29.86 -9.21 -13.38
C CYS A 205 29.06 -10.26 -14.15
N SER A 206 29.23 -10.24 -15.48
CA SER A 206 28.53 -11.12 -16.43
C SER A 206 28.81 -12.63 -16.25
N GLU A 207 29.75 -13.00 -15.38
CA GLU A 207 30.02 -14.39 -15.01
C GLU A 207 29.22 -14.84 -13.78
N GLY A 208 28.44 -13.94 -13.17
CA GLY A 208 27.81 -14.16 -11.87
C GLY A 208 28.75 -13.93 -10.69
N THR A 209 30.05 -13.73 -10.93
CA THR A 209 31.08 -13.50 -9.91
C THR A 209 32.05 -12.40 -10.36
N CYS A 210 32.56 -11.62 -9.43
CA CYS A 210 33.53 -10.55 -9.67
C CYS A 210 34.95 -10.92 -9.19
N ASP A 211 35.04 -11.81 -8.20
CA ASP A 211 36.29 -12.26 -7.57
C ASP A 211 36.65 -13.71 -7.95
N GLY A 212 35.75 -14.43 -8.63
CA GLY A 212 35.92 -15.84 -9.00
C GLY A 212 35.59 -16.84 -7.88
N CYS A 213 35.25 -16.35 -6.68
CA CYS A 213 34.95 -17.18 -5.51
C CYS A 213 33.50 -17.02 -5.04
N THR A 214 32.95 -15.80 -5.09
CA THR A 214 31.60 -15.47 -4.62
C THR A 214 30.69 -15.21 -5.81
N PHE A 215 29.65 -16.03 -5.95
CA PHE A 215 28.65 -15.90 -6.99
C PHE A 215 27.41 -15.20 -6.45
N HIS A 216 26.87 -14.25 -7.20
CA HIS A 216 25.68 -13.48 -6.85
C HIS A 216 24.60 -13.69 -7.91
N PHE A 217 23.40 -14.02 -7.45
CA PHE A 217 22.24 -14.20 -8.30
C PHE A 217 21.07 -13.41 -7.74
N LEU A 218 20.31 -12.74 -8.62
CA LEU A 218 19.04 -12.11 -8.27
C LEU A 218 17.91 -12.91 -8.92
N TRP A 219 17.01 -13.40 -8.08
CA TRP A 219 15.80 -14.09 -8.52
C TRP A 219 14.59 -13.22 -8.18
N GLU A 220 14.02 -12.62 -9.22
CA GLU A 220 12.94 -11.65 -9.07
C GLU A 220 11.63 -12.22 -9.62
N GLY A 221 10.58 -12.29 -8.79
CA GLY A 221 9.31 -12.88 -9.19
C GLY A 221 8.19 -12.65 -8.19
N SER A 222 6.96 -13.00 -8.57
CA SER A 222 5.81 -12.92 -7.66
C SER A 222 5.82 -14.03 -6.61
N GLY A 223 6.49 -15.17 -6.89
CA GLY A 223 6.72 -16.23 -5.91
C GLY A 223 7.71 -15.87 -4.79
N ALA A 224 8.43 -14.75 -4.90
CA ALA A 224 9.29 -14.21 -3.84
C ALA A 224 8.57 -13.21 -2.92
N CYS A 225 7.27 -12.97 -3.14
CA CYS A 225 6.47 -12.07 -2.32
C CYS A 225 5.92 -12.77 -1.06
N PRO A 226 5.65 -12.00 0.01
CA PRO A 226 5.02 -12.55 1.21
C PRO A 226 3.59 -13.03 0.92
N ILE A 227 3.08 -13.92 1.76
CA ILE A 227 1.67 -14.34 1.73
C ILE A 227 0.77 -13.19 2.17
N CYS A 228 -0.38 -13.03 1.52
CA CYS A 228 -1.33 -11.99 1.91
C CYS A 228 -1.98 -12.31 3.26
N THR A 229 -2.16 -11.26 4.05
CA THR A 229 -2.80 -11.25 5.37
C THR A 229 -3.99 -10.29 5.39
N GLU A 230 -4.76 -10.28 6.48
CA GLU A 230 -5.89 -9.37 6.65
C GLU A 230 -5.49 -7.88 6.68
N ARG A 231 -4.19 -7.59 6.89
CA ARG A 231 -3.66 -6.22 6.86
C ARG A 231 -3.48 -5.69 5.44
N ASP A 232 -3.48 -6.57 4.45
CA ASP A 232 -3.19 -6.24 3.06
C ASP A 232 -4.44 -5.83 2.26
N TYR A 233 -5.63 -5.96 2.84
CA TYR A 233 -6.87 -5.45 2.27
C TYR A 233 -7.57 -4.50 3.25
N HIS A 234 -8.36 -3.58 2.70
CA HIS A 234 -9.20 -2.68 3.47
C HIS A 234 -10.65 -2.78 2.98
N LEU A 235 -11.56 -2.36 3.86
CA LEU A 235 -12.99 -2.34 3.57
C LEU A 235 -13.39 -0.98 3.00
N ILE A 236 -14.07 -1.01 1.87
CA ILE A 236 -14.69 0.15 1.25
C ILE A 236 -16.20 0.06 1.51
N GLU A 237 -16.70 1.06 2.21
CA GLU A 237 -18.11 1.20 2.52
C GLU A 237 -18.84 1.87 1.35
N GLY A 238 -19.82 1.15 0.77
CA GLY A 238 -20.68 1.69 -0.28
C GLY A 238 -21.68 2.71 0.26
N VAL A 239 -22.37 3.38 -0.66
CA VAL A 239 -23.45 4.32 -0.31
C VAL A 239 -24.73 3.54 0.03
N CYS A 240 -25.43 3.95 1.09
CA CYS A 240 -26.74 3.41 1.42
C CYS A 240 -27.79 3.77 0.36
N LYS A 241 -28.33 2.78 -0.36
CA LYS A 241 -29.37 2.97 -1.37
C LYS A 241 -30.53 2.02 -1.10
N GLY A 242 -31.74 2.55 -0.96
CA GLY A 242 -32.95 1.73 -0.74
C GLY A 242 -32.89 0.88 0.54
N GLY A 243 -32.17 1.33 1.57
CA GLY A 243 -32.03 0.62 2.85
C GLY A 243 -30.94 -0.46 2.87
N HIS A 244 -30.16 -0.61 1.79
CA HIS A 244 -29.05 -1.56 1.72
C HIS A 244 -27.72 -0.84 1.42
N GLN A 245 -26.67 -1.26 2.11
CA GLN A 245 -25.30 -0.78 1.97
C GLN A 245 -24.40 -1.95 1.60
N ASP A 246 -23.65 -1.78 0.52
CA ASP A 246 -22.70 -2.77 0.04
C ASP A 246 -21.32 -2.52 0.65
N MET A 247 -20.75 -3.53 1.30
CA MET A 247 -19.40 -3.50 1.87
C MET A 247 -18.48 -4.33 0.97
N LEU A 248 -17.49 -3.67 0.37
CA LEU A 248 -16.55 -4.29 -0.57
C LEU A 248 -15.15 -4.30 0.01
N TYR A 249 -14.50 -5.46 0.07
CA TYR A 249 -13.10 -5.56 0.44
C TYR A 249 -12.23 -5.36 -0.81
N VAL A 250 -11.16 -4.58 -0.69
CA VAL A 250 -10.23 -4.28 -1.78
C VAL A 250 -8.79 -4.36 -1.27
N TRP A 251 -7.88 -4.91 -2.09
CA TRP A 251 -6.46 -4.95 -1.77
C TRP A 251 -5.87 -3.54 -1.68
N THR A 252 -4.94 -3.33 -0.76
CA THR A 252 -4.22 -2.06 -0.61
C THR A 252 -3.21 -1.91 -1.76
N GLU A 253 -3.27 -0.79 -2.48
CA GLU A 253 -2.38 -0.54 -3.62
C GLU A 253 -1.04 0.11 -3.20
N PRO A 254 0.09 -0.30 -3.80
CA PRO A 254 0.28 -1.46 -4.67
C PRO A 254 0.21 -2.78 -3.89
N LYS A 255 -0.42 -3.80 -4.50
CA LYS A 255 -0.48 -5.15 -3.94
C LYS A 255 0.89 -5.81 -3.99
N GLN A 256 1.45 -6.16 -2.84
CA GLN A 256 2.81 -6.72 -2.72
C GLN A 256 2.83 -8.08 -2.01
N CYS A 257 1.76 -8.85 -2.17
CA CYS A 257 1.61 -10.17 -1.57
C CYS A 257 0.93 -11.10 -2.57
N ILE A 258 1.19 -12.40 -2.44
CA ILE A 258 0.64 -13.44 -3.32
C ILE A 258 0.15 -14.62 -2.48
N GLY A 259 -1.02 -15.17 -2.83
CA GLY A 259 -1.64 -16.26 -2.07
C GLY A 259 -2.08 -15.83 -0.67
N GLY A 260 -2.13 -16.75 0.28
CA GLY A 260 -2.57 -16.48 1.66
C GLY A 260 -4.09 -16.34 1.76
N VAL A 261 -4.55 -15.29 2.46
CA VAL A 261 -6.00 -15.07 2.64
C VAL A 261 -6.67 -14.66 1.33
N ALA A 262 -7.83 -15.25 1.05
CA ALA A 262 -8.67 -14.82 -0.06
C ALA A 262 -9.40 -13.53 0.32
N LEU A 263 -9.66 -12.69 -0.68
CA LEU A 263 -10.46 -11.48 -0.48
C LEU A 263 -11.87 -11.88 -0.03
N PRO A 264 -12.38 -11.37 1.11
CA PRO A 264 -13.69 -11.78 1.60
C PRO A 264 -14.81 -11.43 0.61
N GLU A 265 -15.86 -12.25 0.61
CA GLU A 265 -17.04 -11.99 -0.23
C GLU A 265 -17.71 -10.67 0.13
N LYS A 266 -18.33 -10.05 -0.89
CA LYS A 266 -19.11 -8.83 -0.73
C LYS A 266 -20.25 -9.07 0.27
N LYS A 267 -20.37 -8.18 1.25
CA LYS A 267 -21.45 -8.22 2.24
C LYS A 267 -22.42 -7.08 2.00
N THR A 268 -23.71 -7.37 1.98
CA THR A 268 -24.76 -6.33 1.93
C THR A 268 -25.42 -6.25 3.29
N LEU A 269 -25.35 -5.08 3.93
CA LEU A 269 -25.91 -4.82 5.25
C LEU A 269 -27.11 -3.87 5.15
N PRO A 270 -28.12 -4.00 6.02
CA PRO A 270 -29.18 -3.00 6.12
C PRO A 270 -28.60 -1.69 6.66
N CYS A 271 -29.00 -0.58 6.06
CA CYS A 271 -28.54 0.76 6.41
C CYS A 271 -29.72 1.73 6.47
N GLU A 272 -29.62 2.73 7.35
CA GLU A 272 -30.60 3.80 7.43
C GLU A 272 -30.13 4.99 6.59
N GLY A 273 -30.68 5.12 5.38
CA GLY A 273 -30.34 6.22 4.49
C GLY A 273 -30.98 7.52 4.94
N MET A 274 -30.23 8.64 4.90
CA MET A 274 -30.75 9.98 5.19
C MET A 274 -31.73 10.53 4.11
N GLU A 275 -32.17 9.69 3.16
CA GLU A 275 -33.13 10.09 2.12
C GLU A 275 -34.43 10.67 2.70
N TYR A 276 -34.85 10.17 3.87
CA TYR A 276 -36.02 10.72 4.57
C TYR A 276 -35.81 12.17 4.98
N TRP A 277 -34.66 12.49 5.60
CA TRP A 277 -34.30 13.84 6.03
C TRP A 277 -34.15 14.81 4.86
N ILE A 278 -33.58 14.34 3.73
CA ILE A 278 -33.44 15.15 2.51
C ILE A 278 -34.81 15.48 1.91
N ARG A 279 -35.72 14.51 1.81
CA ARG A 279 -37.08 14.74 1.30
C ARG A 279 -37.88 15.67 2.22
N PHE A 280 -37.74 15.49 3.53
CA PHE A 280 -38.39 16.35 4.53
C PHE A 280 -37.86 17.79 4.49
N GLY A 281 -36.54 17.96 4.38
CA GLY A 281 -35.90 19.27 4.23
C GLY A 281 -36.34 20.00 2.94
N ALA A 282 -36.41 19.29 1.81
CA ALA A 282 -36.92 19.85 0.56
C ALA A 282 -38.40 20.26 0.66
N GLY A 283 -39.23 19.47 1.35
CA GLY A 283 -40.63 19.81 1.62
C GLY A 283 -40.79 21.09 2.45
N ILE A 284 -40.01 21.24 3.53
CA ILE A 284 -40.03 22.45 4.37
C ILE A 284 -39.51 23.67 3.58
N GLY A 285 -38.43 23.50 2.80
CA GLY A 285 -37.87 24.56 1.97
C GLY A 285 -38.87 25.10 0.94
N THR A 286 -39.59 24.21 0.26
CA THR A 286 -40.63 24.62 -0.70
C THR A 286 -41.82 25.29 -0.02
N PHE A 287 -42.29 24.75 1.11
CA PHE A 287 -43.40 25.33 1.87
C PHE A 287 -43.09 26.75 2.38
N THR A 288 -41.90 26.95 2.93
CA THR A 288 -41.46 28.26 3.45
C THR A 288 -41.31 29.29 2.33
N ALA A 289 -40.77 28.91 1.16
CA ALA A 289 -40.68 29.79 -0.01
C ALA A 289 -42.07 30.25 -0.49
N VAL A 290 -43.03 29.32 -0.62
CA VAL A 290 -44.41 29.65 -1.01
C VAL A 290 -45.08 30.57 0.01
N LEU A 291 -44.88 30.33 1.31
CA LEU A 291 -45.40 31.22 2.35
C LEU A 291 -44.82 32.64 2.25
N LEU A 292 -43.51 32.78 2.05
CA LEU A 292 -42.87 34.09 1.90
C LEU A 292 -43.39 34.85 0.67
N ILE A 293 -43.58 34.16 -0.47
CA ILE A 293 -44.19 34.75 -1.68
C ILE A 293 -45.63 35.18 -1.42
N SER A 294 -46.41 34.37 -0.71
CA SER A 294 -47.79 34.70 -0.36
C SER A 294 -47.88 35.93 0.55
N LEU A 295 -46.98 36.03 1.55
CA LEU A 295 -46.92 37.15 2.48
C LEU A 295 -46.49 38.43 1.79
N THR A 296 -45.46 38.37 0.93
CA THR A 296 -45.05 39.54 0.12
C THR A 296 -46.18 40.00 -0.80
N CYS A 297 -46.88 39.09 -1.48
CA CYS A 297 -48.08 39.43 -2.27
C CYS A 297 -49.19 40.04 -1.41
N TYR A 298 -49.43 39.51 -0.21
CA TYR A 298 -50.45 40.01 0.72
C TYR A 298 -50.11 41.43 1.18
N PHE A 299 -48.87 41.68 1.60
CA PHE A 299 -48.42 43.01 2.01
C PHE A 299 -48.46 43.99 0.85
N TRP A 300 -48.07 43.60 -0.37
CA TRP A 300 -48.23 44.42 -1.56
C TRP A 300 -49.68 44.82 -1.82
N LYS A 301 -50.61 43.86 -1.77
CA LYS A 301 -52.04 44.12 -1.97
C LYS A 301 -52.63 45.00 -0.88
N LYS A 302 -52.23 44.80 0.38
CA LYS A 302 -52.66 45.61 1.52
C LYS A 302 -52.09 47.04 1.44
N ASN A 303 -50.84 47.20 1.04
CA ASN A 303 -50.19 48.50 0.90
C ASN A 303 -50.82 49.31 -0.24
N LYS A 304 -51.08 48.69 -1.41
CA LYS A 304 -51.89 49.34 -2.47
C LYS A 304 -53.30 49.74 -2.01
N ARG A 305 -53.94 48.93 -1.16
CA ARG A 305 -55.25 49.27 -0.60
C ARG A 305 -55.19 50.44 0.37
N LEU A 306 -54.08 50.61 1.10
CA LEU A 306 -53.83 51.77 1.93
C LEU A 306 -53.59 53.01 1.07
N GLU A 307 -52.69 52.95 0.08
CA GLU A 307 -52.48 54.06 -0.88
C GLU A 307 -53.78 54.51 -1.57
N TYR A 308 -54.62 53.57 -1.99
CA TYR A 308 -55.93 53.87 -2.58
C TYR A 308 -56.90 54.57 -1.61
N LYS A 309 -56.76 54.34 -0.30
CA LYS A 309 -57.57 55.02 0.73
C LYS A 309 -57.00 56.40 1.09
N TYR A 310 -55.68 56.56 1.14
CA TYR A 310 -55.04 57.86 1.39
C TYR A 310 -55.22 58.82 0.20
N SER A 311 -55.14 58.34 -1.05
CA SER A 311 -55.37 59.18 -2.23
C SER A 311 -56.82 59.67 -2.34
N ARG A 312 -57.79 58.84 -1.94
CA ARG A 312 -59.21 59.23 -1.92
C ARG A 312 -59.54 60.28 -0.85
N LEU A 313 -58.80 60.33 0.25
CA LEU A 313 -58.97 61.30 1.34
C LEU A 313 -58.35 62.66 0.98
N VAL A 314 -57.20 62.64 0.30
CA VAL A 314 -56.55 63.85 -0.23
C VAL A 314 -57.37 64.48 -1.36
N MET A 315 -58.07 63.68 -2.18
CA MET A 315 -58.98 64.22 -3.21
C MET A 315 -60.30 64.79 -2.65
N SER A 316 -60.76 64.36 -1.47
CA SER A 316 -61.97 64.91 -0.84
C SER A 316 -61.70 66.14 0.03
N ALA A 317 -60.50 66.26 0.61
CA ALA A 317 -60.11 67.42 1.42
C ALA A 317 -59.80 68.67 0.58
N ASN A 318 -59.51 68.52 -0.72
CA ASN A 318 -59.13 69.63 -1.60
C ASN A 318 -60.32 70.23 -2.40
N LYS A 319 -61.57 69.91 -2.03
CA LYS A 319 -62.78 70.34 -2.76
C LYS A 319 -63.71 71.27 -1.96
N GLU A 320 -63.32 71.71 -0.77
CA GLU A 320 -64.08 72.71 -0.01
C GLU A 320 -63.22 73.96 0.26
N CYS A 321 -63.73 75.08 -0.27
CA CYS A 321 -63.47 76.47 0.10
C CYS A 321 -62.21 77.19 -0.44
N GLU A 322 -62.39 77.74 -1.65
CA GLU A 322 -61.91 79.09 -1.99
C GLU A 322 -62.54 80.15 -1.05
N MET A 323 -61.68 81.08 -0.60
CA MET A 323 -61.80 82.32 0.19
C MET A 323 -63.00 83.26 -0.13
N PRO A 324 -63.43 84.21 0.77
CA PRO A 324 -62.59 85.36 1.17
C PRO A 324 -62.82 86.11 2.52
N ALA A 325 -61.83 86.97 2.81
CA ALA A 325 -61.86 88.32 3.43
C ALA A 325 -61.93 88.56 4.96
N ALA A 326 -60.78 89.04 5.46
CA ALA A 326 -60.51 90.32 6.15
C ALA A 326 -61.03 90.65 7.57
N ASP A 327 -60.07 91.26 8.31
CA ASP A 327 -60.11 92.26 9.41
C ASP A 327 -60.75 91.95 10.77
N SER A 328 -59.90 91.91 11.82
CA SER A 328 -59.78 92.96 12.86
C SER A 328 -59.39 92.41 14.26
N CYS A 329 -58.68 93.26 15.00
CA CYS A 329 -57.89 93.04 16.20
C CYS A 329 -58.67 92.74 17.51
N ALA A 330 -58.04 91.99 18.43
CA ALA A 330 -58.10 92.27 19.88
C ALA A 330 -56.93 91.61 20.66
N VAL A 331 -55.92 92.45 20.94
CA VAL A 331 -55.06 92.56 22.14
C VAL A 331 -55.29 91.58 23.31
N MET A 332 -54.23 90.89 23.76
CA MET A 332 -53.55 91.18 25.05
C MET A 332 -52.16 90.56 25.15
N GLU A 333 -51.25 91.39 25.66
CA GLU A 333 -49.85 91.16 25.99
C GLU A 333 -49.65 90.13 27.12
N GLY A 334 -48.49 89.49 27.11
CA GLY A 334 -48.02 88.59 28.16
C GLY A 334 -46.70 87.92 27.76
N GLU A 335 -45.65 88.73 27.74
CA GLU A 335 -44.22 88.42 27.93
C GLU A 335 -43.93 87.05 28.60
N ASN A 336 -42.85 86.30 28.36
CA ASN A 336 -41.64 86.39 27.53
C ASN A 336 -40.85 85.07 27.81
N GLU A 337 -39.95 84.71 26.89
CA GLU A 337 -38.77 83.83 27.02
C GLU A 337 -38.87 82.30 26.80
N GLY A 338 -38.11 81.84 25.79
CA GLY A 338 -37.51 80.51 25.67
C GLY A 338 -38.21 79.60 24.65
N GLU A 339 -38.06 79.85 23.34
CA GLU A 339 -37.01 79.30 22.46
C GLU A 339 -37.18 77.80 22.09
N MET A 340 -37.35 77.62 20.78
CA MET A 340 -37.08 76.50 19.88
C MET A 340 -37.96 75.22 19.85
N ASP A 341 -38.51 75.05 18.65
CA ASP A 341 -38.63 73.85 17.81
C ASP A 341 -39.69 72.78 18.13
N ASP A 342 -40.78 72.88 17.34
CA ASP A 342 -41.26 71.88 16.38
C ASP A 342 -41.05 70.40 16.73
N ASP A 343 -42.14 69.70 17.09
CA ASP A 343 -42.48 68.46 16.38
C ASP A 343 -43.85 67.88 16.76
N VAL A 344 -44.45 67.27 15.74
CA VAL A 344 -45.79 66.71 15.63
C VAL A 344 -46.06 65.60 16.66
N VAL A 345 -47.04 65.82 17.53
CA VAL A 345 -47.66 64.77 18.36
C VAL A 345 -48.88 64.21 17.64
N TYR A 346 -48.82 62.94 17.22
CA TYR A 346 -49.86 61.96 17.55
C TYR A 346 -49.31 60.55 17.40
N SER A 347 -48.76 60.02 18.49
CA SER A 347 -48.45 58.60 18.63
C SER A 347 -49.48 57.94 19.55
N LYS A 348 -50.10 56.84 19.08
CA LYS A 348 -50.39 55.56 19.80
C LYS A 348 -51.56 54.77 19.17
N PRO A 349 -51.72 53.44 19.42
CA PRO A 349 -50.86 52.52 20.19
C PRO A 349 -50.57 51.14 19.54
N SER A 350 -49.54 50.52 20.12
CA SER A 350 -49.03 49.15 19.97
C SER A 350 -49.88 48.08 20.69
N LEU A 351 -50.12 46.93 20.05
CA LEU A 351 -50.74 45.72 20.64
C LEU A 351 -49.74 44.71 21.27
N PHE A 352 -48.45 45.03 21.37
CA PHE A 352 -47.42 44.07 21.79
C PHE A 352 -47.07 44.07 23.29
N ARG A 353 -47.93 44.59 24.17
CA ARG A 353 -47.63 44.63 25.62
C ARG A 353 -48.31 43.57 26.50
N LYS A 354 -48.91 42.51 25.92
CA LYS A 354 -49.57 41.46 26.71
C LYS A 354 -48.95 40.06 26.67
N LEU A 355 -47.78 39.85 26.03
CA LEU A 355 -47.15 38.53 25.98
C LEU A 355 -45.73 38.43 26.57
N LYS A 356 -45.29 39.37 27.41
CA LYS A 356 -44.03 39.18 28.16
C LYS A 356 -44.10 39.65 29.61
N ALA A 357 -45.15 39.23 30.31
CA ALA A 357 -45.28 39.32 31.77
C ALA A 357 -45.43 37.94 32.43
N ILE A 358 -44.83 36.90 31.85
CA ILE A 358 -44.72 35.55 32.47
C ILE A 358 -43.26 35.09 32.59
N ALA A 359 -42.29 35.86 32.09
CA ALA A 359 -40.87 35.49 32.17
C ALA A 359 -40.03 36.63 32.77
N SER A 360 -40.26 36.90 34.06
CA SER A 360 -39.26 37.46 34.98
C SER A 360 -39.94 37.82 36.30
N LYS A 361 -39.84 36.94 37.31
CA LYS A 361 -39.55 37.36 38.69
C LYS A 361 -39.22 36.15 39.60
N GLY A 362 -37.93 36.03 39.91
CA GLY A 362 -37.35 35.48 41.15
C GLY A 362 -37.26 33.95 41.26
N ASN A 363 -36.24 33.35 41.89
CA ASN A 363 -35.11 33.87 42.65
C ASN A 363 -34.14 32.69 42.92
N GLY A 364 -32.84 32.97 43.10
CA GLY A 364 -31.99 32.25 44.08
C GLY A 364 -31.39 30.87 43.73
N GLU A 365 -30.09 30.88 43.46
CA GLU A 365 -29.04 29.95 43.94
C GLU A 365 -29.21 28.42 43.83
N LYS A 366 -28.39 27.79 42.97
CA LYS A 366 -27.26 26.92 43.37
C LYS A 366 -26.53 26.37 42.13
N TYR A 367 -25.21 26.57 42.12
CA TYR A 367 -24.27 25.87 41.25
C TYR A 367 -24.03 24.45 41.78
N GLU A 368 -24.03 23.45 40.90
CA GLU A 368 -23.12 22.31 40.99
C GLU A 368 -22.54 21.99 39.61
N ASN A 369 -21.33 21.44 39.67
CA ASN A 369 -20.28 21.49 38.66
C ASN A 369 -20.31 20.24 37.77
N MET A 370 -19.83 20.35 36.52
CA MET A 370 -18.98 19.28 35.96
C MET A 370 -17.99 19.86 34.95
N GLN A 371 -16.71 19.64 35.26
CA GLN A 371 -15.52 20.08 34.55
C GLN A 371 -15.40 19.44 33.17
N LEU A 372 -15.06 20.24 32.15
CA LEU A 372 -14.33 19.75 30.98
C LEU A 372 -12.84 19.95 31.26
N ASN A 373 -12.11 18.85 31.40
CA ASN A 373 -10.66 18.84 31.47
C ASN A 373 -10.06 19.31 30.13
N SER A 374 -9.27 20.37 30.21
CA SER A 374 -8.31 20.80 29.17
C SER A 374 -6.97 21.03 29.86
N SER A 375 -5.98 20.22 29.48
CA SER A 375 -4.56 20.36 29.80
C SER A 375 -3.82 19.53 28.74
N GLN A 376 -2.70 19.91 28.13
CA GLN A 376 -1.80 21.05 28.29
C GLN A 376 -0.88 21.00 27.06
N SER A 377 -0.36 22.16 26.66
CA SER A 377 0.76 22.33 25.75
C SER A 377 2.10 21.97 26.44
N LYS A 378 3.04 21.38 25.70
CA LYS A 378 4.49 21.59 25.85
C LYS A 378 5.17 21.52 24.49
N GLU A 379 5.75 22.65 24.08
CA GLU A 379 6.89 22.72 23.17
C GLU A 379 8.11 22.02 23.81
N LEU A 380 8.92 21.36 22.98
CA LEU A 380 10.37 21.32 23.11
C LEU A 380 11.00 21.31 21.71
N VAL A 381 11.82 22.33 21.46
CA VAL A 381 12.80 22.44 20.38
C VAL A 381 14.05 21.63 20.79
N TRP A 382 14.81 21.09 19.82
CA TRP A 382 16.24 21.35 19.56
C TRP A 382 16.78 20.37 18.50
N SER A 383 17.55 20.97 17.56
CA SER A 383 18.56 20.49 16.60
C SER A 383 18.52 19.08 16.04
#